data_AF-C3XQC7-F1
#
_entry.id   AF-C3XQC7-F1
#
_cell.length_a   1.000
_cell.length_b   1.000
_cell.length_c   1.000
_cell.angle_alpha   90.00
_cell.angle_beta   90.00
_cell.angle_gamma   90.00
#
_symmetry.space_group_name_H-M   'P 1'
#
loop_
_entity.id
_entity.type
_entity.pdbx_description
1 polymer ?
#
loop_
_entity_poly.entity_id
_entity_poly.type
_entity_poly.pdbx_seq_one_letter_code
_entity_poly.pdbx_strand_id
1 'polypeptide(L)'
;MSKRKGIAENVNSDFCDFLTDLRKNPGKLNHHQQLGLKYFEDFEKRIPREEMLEMQPELLKQVVHHLEKSKFVVDTISLGDTKFMGVCRLPAGKGSKERTFRRIDIRLLPNDQYYCGVLYFTGSDVFNKKMRAHALEQGFTLNEYTIRPLGSTGVPGEALPVSSEEDVFDIIGMKYLKPSQRSEGQ
;
A
#
# COMPACT_ATOMS: atom_id res chain seq x y z
N MET A 1 1.95 52.37 -3.40
CA MET A 1 1.16 51.54 -4.34
C MET A 1 2.10 50.66 -5.14
N SER A 2 2.03 49.35 -5.00
CA SER A 2 2.00 48.38 -6.12
C SER A 2 2.11 46.97 -5.54
N LYS A 3 1.00 46.24 -5.57
CA LYS A 3 0.91 44.82 -5.22
C LYS A 3 1.53 44.00 -6.35
N ARG A 4 2.51 43.14 -6.06
CA ARG A 4 2.87 42.03 -6.96
C ARG A 4 1.76 40.98 -6.88
N LYS A 5 1.00 40.83 -7.96
CA LYS A 5 0.02 39.77 -8.22
C LYS A 5 0.55 38.88 -9.35
N GLY A 6 0.34 37.57 -9.23
CA GLY A 6 0.07 36.67 -10.37
C GLY A 6 1.26 36.00 -11.05
N ILE A 7 1.78 34.91 -10.48
CA ILE A 7 2.50 33.86 -11.24
C ILE A 7 1.87 32.48 -11.01
N ALA A 8 1.07 32.28 -9.95
CA ALA A 8 0.46 30.99 -9.64
C ALA A 8 -0.83 30.66 -10.43
N GLU A 9 -1.44 31.62 -11.15
CA GLU A 9 -2.77 31.42 -11.78
C GLU A 9 -2.71 30.82 -13.20
N ASN A 10 -1.61 30.97 -13.95
CA ASN A 10 -1.57 30.59 -15.38
C ASN A 10 -1.22 29.13 -15.68
N VAL A 11 -0.44 28.45 -14.82
CA VAL A 11 -0.03 27.05 -15.09
C VAL A 11 -1.21 26.07 -15.01
N ASN A 12 -2.21 26.39 -14.19
CA ASN A 12 -3.39 25.54 -14.02
C ASN A 12 -4.35 25.61 -15.21
N SER A 13 -4.45 26.77 -15.87
CA SER A 13 -5.26 26.96 -17.09
C SER A 13 -4.76 26.09 -18.23
N ASP A 14 -3.46 26.17 -18.53
CA ASP A 14 -2.84 25.45 -19.63
C ASP A 14 -3.00 23.92 -19.48
N PHE A 15 -2.95 23.42 -18.24
CA PHE A 15 -3.16 22.00 -17.96
C PHE A 15 -4.64 21.59 -18.08
N CYS A 16 -5.58 22.40 -17.58
CA CYS A 16 -7.01 22.16 -17.76
C CYS A 16 -7.42 22.19 -19.25
N ASP A 17 -6.84 23.08 -20.02
CA ASP A 17 -7.05 23.19 -21.46
C ASP A 17 -6.50 21.95 -22.18
N PHE A 18 -5.31 21.48 -21.80
CA PHE A 18 -4.75 20.22 -22.30
C PHE A 18 -5.65 19.00 -22.02
N LEU A 19 -6.14 18.84 -20.79
CA LEU A 19 -7.07 17.74 -20.46
C LEU A 19 -8.37 17.84 -21.26
N THR A 20 -8.88 19.05 -21.47
CA THR A 20 -10.07 19.29 -22.29
C THR A 20 -9.86 18.89 -23.74
N ASP A 21 -8.69 19.18 -24.30
CA ASP A 21 -8.33 18.80 -25.67
C ASP A 21 -8.13 17.29 -25.83
N LEU A 22 -7.54 16.62 -24.83
CA LEU A 22 -7.48 15.16 -24.80
C LEU A 22 -8.88 14.54 -24.79
N ARG A 23 -9.83 15.11 -24.04
CA ARG A 23 -11.22 14.62 -23.95
C ARG A 23 -11.97 14.72 -25.27
N LYS A 24 -11.66 15.72 -26.09
CA LYS A 24 -12.23 15.90 -27.44
C LYS A 24 -11.63 14.93 -28.47
N ASN A 25 -10.51 14.28 -28.16
CA ASN A 25 -9.77 13.43 -29.10
C ASN A 25 -9.52 12.01 -28.56
N PRO A 26 -10.54 11.26 -28.10
CA PRO A 26 -10.34 9.96 -27.45
C PRO A 26 -9.69 8.91 -28.37
N GLY A 27 -9.88 9.01 -29.69
CA GLY A 27 -9.28 8.11 -30.68
C GLY A 27 -7.75 8.18 -30.79
N LYS A 28 -7.12 9.22 -30.22
CA LYS A 28 -5.64 9.34 -30.15
C LYS A 28 -5.05 8.69 -28.90
N LEU A 29 -5.89 8.25 -27.97
CA LEU A 29 -5.50 7.67 -26.70
C LEU A 29 -5.65 6.16 -26.75
N ASN A 30 -4.69 5.44 -26.18
CA ASN A 30 -4.87 4.01 -25.91
C ASN A 30 -5.86 3.80 -24.75
N HIS A 31 -6.33 2.56 -24.57
CA HIS A 31 -7.32 2.22 -23.55
C HIS A 31 -6.93 2.68 -22.14
N HIS A 32 -5.66 2.54 -21.76
CA HIS A 32 -5.17 2.94 -20.44
C HIS A 32 -5.22 4.48 -20.25
N GLN A 33 -4.78 5.23 -21.26
CA GLN A 33 -4.82 6.70 -21.24
C GLN A 33 -6.26 7.24 -21.22
N GLN A 34 -7.19 6.58 -21.92
CA GLN A 34 -8.61 6.94 -21.86
C GLN A 34 -9.19 6.75 -20.46
N LEU A 35 -8.86 5.65 -19.78
CA LEU A 35 -9.26 5.43 -18.39
C LEU A 35 -8.63 6.48 -17.45
N GLY A 36 -7.32 6.75 -17.60
CA GLY A 36 -6.63 7.77 -16.82
C GLY A 36 -7.25 9.16 -16.97
N LEU A 37 -7.61 9.56 -18.20
CA LEU A 37 -8.27 10.83 -18.47
C LEU A 37 -9.72 10.88 -17.96
N LYS A 38 -10.43 9.74 -18.03
CA LYS A 38 -11.82 9.61 -17.57
C LYS A 38 -11.95 9.79 -16.07
N TYR A 39 -10.98 9.26 -15.31
CA TYR A 39 -10.99 9.27 -13.84
C TYR A 39 -9.92 10.18 -13.24
N PHE A 40 -9.36 11.10 -14.03
CA PHE A 40 -8.22 11.93 -13.65
C PHE A 40 -8.46 12.67 -12.33
N GLU A 41 -9.57 13.42 -12.24
CA GLU A 41 -9.89 14.19 -11.04
C GLU A 41 -10.16 13.31 -9.82
N ASP A 42 -10.65 12.08 -10.02
CA ASP A 42 -10.93 11.16 -8.94
C ASP A 42 -9.65 10.46 -8.45
N PHE A 43 -8.70 10.17 -9.34
CA PHE A 43 -7.42 9.57 -8.98
C PHE A 43 -6.50 10.51 -8.21
N GLU A 44 -6.66 11.83 -8.36
CA GLU A 44 -5.92 12.82 -7.56
C GLU A 44 -6.48 12.99 -6.13
N LYS A 45 -7.74 12.61 -5.90
CA LYS A 45 -8.34 12.70 -4.55
C LYS A 45 -7.72 11.65 -3.64
N ARG A 46 -7.31 12.08 -2.44
CA ARG A 46 -7.00 11.16 -1.36
C ARG A 46 -8.29 10.48 -0.93
N ILE A 47 -8.26 9.16 -0.77
CA ILE A 47 -9.39 8.40 -0.23
C ILE A 47 -9.47 8.71 1.28
N PRO A 48 -10.58 9.30 1.78
CA PRO A 48 -10.78 9.52 3.21
C PRO A 48 -10.72 8.21 3.98
N ARG A 49 -10.21 8.24 5.21
CA ARG A 49 -10.08 7.04 6.03
C ARG A 49 -11.44 6.39 6.29
N GLU A 50 -12.47 7.19 6.48
CA GLU A 50 -13.84 6.76 6.74
C GLU A 50 -14.41 5.96 5.56
N GLU A 51 -14.24 6.45 4.33
CA GLU A 51 -14.66 5.76 3.10
C GLU A 51 -13.91 4.42 2.95
N MET A 52 -12.60 4.45 3.22
CA MET A 52 -11.74 3.26 3.26
C MET A 52 -12.26 2.21 4.26
N LEU A 53 -12.71 2.65 5.44
CA LEU A 53 -13.27 1.79 6.49
C LEU A 53 -14.65 1.22 6.11
N GLU A 54 -15.46 1.96 5.35
CA GLU A 54 -16.75 1.48 4.84
C GLU A 54 -16.59 0.43 3.74
N MET A 55 -15.60 0.61 2.85
CA MET A 55 -15.32 -0.34 1.76
C MET A 55 -14.55 -1.58 2.24
N GLN A 56 -13.73 -1.45 3.28
CA GLN A 56 -12.79 -2.49 3.75
C GLN A 56 -13.39 -3.86 4.07
N PRO A 57 -14.55 -3.99 4.75
CA PRO A 57 -14.98 -5.28 5.30
C PRO A 57 -15.20 -6.36 4.25
N GLU A 58 -15.56 -5.96 3.03
CA GLU A 58 -15.91 -6.90 1.97
C GLU A 58 -14.89 -7.02 0.85
N LEU A 59 -13.98 -6.07 0.70
CA LEU A 59 -12.98 -6.11 -0.37
C LEU A 59 -12.11 -7.37 -0.28
N LEU A 60 -11.55 -7.67 0.90
CA LEU A 60 -10.71 -8.85 1.06
C LEU A 60 -11.52 -10.14 0.89
N LYS A 61 -12.75 -10.19 1.41
CA LYS A 61 -13.62 -11.36 1.27
C LYS A 61 -13.96 -11.64 -0.19
N GLN A 62 -14.24 -10.60 -0.98
CA GLN A 62 -14.48 -10.73 -2.42
C GLN A 62 -13.25 -11.25 -3.18
N VAL A 63 -12.05 -10.75 -2.87
CA VAL A 63 -10.80 -11.24 -3.45
C VAL A 63 -10.60 -12.71 -3.13
N VAL A 64 -10.73 -13.10 -1.85
CA VAL A 64 -10.58 -14.49 -1.41
C VAL A 64 -11.62 -15.39 -2.08
N HIS A 65 -12.88 -14.98 -2.11
CA HIS A 65 -13.97 -15.73 -2.77
C HIS A 65 -13.68 -15.97 -4.25
N HIS A 66 -13.09 -14.99 -4.95
CA HIS A 66 -12.70 -15.16 -6.35
C HIS A 66 -11.55 -16.17 -6.52
N LEU A 67 -10.59 -16.18 -5.59
CA LEU A 67 -9.48 -17.14 -5.58
C LEU A 67 -9.94 -18.57 -5.22
N GLU A 68 -10.96 -18.71 -4.38
CA GLU A 68 -11.61 -20.00 -4.10
C GLU A 68 -12.36 -20.51 -5.33
N LYS A 69 -13.14 -19.63 -6.00
CA LYS A 69 -13.87 -19.97 -7.23
C LYS A 69 -12.96 -20.40 -8.36
N SER A 70 -11.77 -19.82 -8.48
CA SER A 70 -10.74 -20.24 -9.44
C SER A 70 -10.00 -21.52 -9.04
N LYS A 71 -10.32 -22.10 -7.87
CA LYS A 71 -9.67 -23.26 -7.25
C LYS A 71 -8.20 -23.04 -6.95
N PHE A 72 -7.77 -21.78 -6.83
CA PHE A 72 -6.42 -21.44 -6.42
C PHE A 72 -6.29 -21.49 -4.89
N VAL A 73 -7.20 -20.85 -4.15
CA VAL A 73 -7.36 -21.06 -2.71
C VAL A 73 -8.22 -22.31 -2.50
N VAL A 74 -7.76 -23.20 -1.61
CA VAL A 74 -8.39 -24.50 -1.38
C VAL A 74 -8.89 -24.67 0.06
N ASP A 75 -8.23 -24.03 1.02
CA ASP A 75 -8.61 -24.06 2.43
C ASP A 75 -8.37 -22.70 3.08
N THR A 76 -9.22 -22.37 4.05
CA THR A 76 -9.14 -21.14 4.85
C THR A 76 -8.78 -21.49 6.28
N ILE A 77 -7.69 -20.94 6.79
CA ILE A 77 -7.29 -21.06 8.20
C ILE A 77 -7.93 -19.93 9.00
N SER A 78 -7.92 -18.70 8.48
CA SER A 78 -8.54 -17.53 9.09
C SER A 78 -8.84 -16.48 8.02
N LEU A 79 -10.03 -15.88 8.09
CA LEU A 79 -10.44 -14.76 7.25
C LEU A 79 -11.05 -13.67 8.14
N GLY A 80 -10.38 -12.53 8.21
CA GLY A 80 -10.91 -11.29 8.78
C GLY A 80 -11.01 -10.20 7.70
N ASP A 81 -11.40 -9.00 8.10
CA ASP A 81 -11.63 -7.89 7.17
C ASP A 81 -10.34 -7.42 6.46
N THR A 82 -9.19 -7.51 7.13
CA THR A 82 -7.90 -7.03 6.59
C THR A 82 -6.83 -8.10 6.45
N LYS A 83 -7.08 -9.32 6.92
CA LYS A 83 -6.11 -10.42 6.91
C LYS A 83 -6.78 -11.74 6.53
N PHE A 84 -6.17 -12.43 5.58
CA PHE A 84 -6.50 -13.80 5.21
C PHE A 84 -5.27 -14.69 5.39
N MET A 85 -5.48 -15.88 5.94
CA MET A 85 -4.50 -16.95 6.03
C MET A 85 -5.16 -18.23 5.50
N GLY A 86 -4.57 -18.84 4.48
CA GLY A 86 -5.13 -20.04 3.87
C GLY A 86 -4.10 -20.95 3.23
N VAL A 87 -4.61 -21.86 2.42
CA VAL A 87 -3.83 -22.79 1.61
C VAL A 87 -4.19 -22.56 0.16
N CYS A 88 -3.17 -22.46 -0.69
CA CYS A 88 -3.34 -22.39 -2.13
C CYS A 88 -2.64 -23.54 -2.84
N ARG A 89 -3.09 -23.82 -4.06
CA ARG A 89 -2.45 -24.78 -4.96
C ARG A 89 -2.63 -24.28 -6.39
N LEU A 90 -1.55 -24.24 -7.16
CA LEU A 90 -1.65 -23.97 -8.60
C LEU A 90 -2.51 -25.07 -9.26
N PRO A 91 -3.60 -24.72 -9.96
CA PRO A 91 -4.44 -25.69 -10.65
C PRO A 91 -3.61 -26.49 -11.65
N ALA A 92 -3.73 -27.82 -11.63
CA ALA A 92 -3.05 -28.66 -12.61
C ALA A 92 -3.69 -28.47 -14.00
N GLY A 93 -2.88 -28.17 -15.01
CA GLY A 93 -3.28 -28.31 -16.42
C GLY A 93 -3.45 -29.79 -16.80
N LYS A 94 -4.22 -30.07 -17.86
CA LYS A 94 -4.41 -31.45 -18.36
C LYS A 94 -3.05 -32.11 -18.62
N GLY A 95 -2.77 -33.22 -17.92
CA GLY A 95 -1.51 -33.97 -18.05
C GLY A 95 -0.35 -33.48 -17.17
N SER A 96 -0.56 -32.50 -16.30
CA SER A 96 0.48 -32.04 -15.35
C SER A 96 0.38 -32.73 -13.99
N LYS A 97 1.53 -32.98 -13.35
CA LYS A 97 1.61 -33.51 -11.98
C LYS A 97 0.96 -32.54 -10.99
N GLU A 98 0.23 -33.07 -10.02
CA GLU A 98 -0.34 -32.26 -8.94
C GLU A 98 0.74 -31.42 -8.25
N ARG A 99 0.42 -30.15 -7.99
CA ARG A 99 1.32 -29.20 -7.35
C ARG A 99 1.18 -29.28 -5.83
N THR A 100 2.27 -29.00 -5.13
CA THR A 100 2.28 -28.96 -3.67
C THR A 100 1.34 -27.85 -3.16
N PHE A 101 0.56 -28.15 -2.13
CA PHE A 101 -0.19 -27.15 -1.38
C PHE A 101 0.77 -26.19 -0.67
N ARG A 102 0.48 -24.89 -0.70
CA ARG A 102 1.31 -23.84 -0.13
C ARG A 102 0.50 -22.97 0.81
N ARG A 103 1.13 -22.51 1.88
CA ARG A 103 0.55 -21.45 2.72
C ARG A 103 0.52 -20.16 1.91
N ILE A 104 -0.59 -19.44 2.02
CA ILE A 104 -0.77 -18.11 1.47
C ILE A 104 -1.33 -17.22 2.58
N ASP A 105 -0.78 -16.01 2.69
CA ASP A 105 -1.28 -14.97 3.56
C ASP A 105 -1.51 -13.72 2.70
N ILE A 106 -2.70 -13.10 2.83
CA ILE A 106 -3.08 -11.89 2.10
C ILE A 106 -3.40 -10.81 3.13
N ARG A 107 -2.85 -9.61 2.93
CA ARG A 107 -3.12 -8.45 3.79
C ARG A 107 -3.70 -7.33 2.94
N LEU A 108 -4.85 -6.82 3.36
CA LEU A 108 -5.41 -5.59 2.82
C LEU A 108 -4.92 -4.43 3.68
N LEU A 109 -4.28 -3.46 3.05
CA LEU A 109 -3.71 -2.29 3.71
C LEU A 109 -4.35 -1.02 3.15
N PRO A 110 -4.69 -0.04 4.00
CA PRO A 110 -4.97 1.32 3.56
C PRO A 110 -3.82 1.90 2.73
N ASN A 111 -4.13 2.74 1.74
CA ASN A 111 -3.13 3.30 0.83
C ASN A 111 -2.07 4.13 1.57
N ASP A 112 -2.49 4.91 2.56
CA ASP A 112 -1.63 5.73 3.43
C ASP A 112 -0.70 4.89 4.31
N GLN A 113 -0.92 3.58 4.41
CA GLN A 113 -0.16 2.64 5.25
C GLN A 113 0.69 1.67 4.43
N TYR A 114 0.69 1.83 3.10
CA TYR A 114 1.38 0.95 2.17
C TYR A 114 2.86 0.76 2.53
N TYR A 115 3.58 1.84 2.81
CA TYR A 115 5.03 1.78 3.05
C TYR A 115 5.41 1.08 4.36
N CYS A 116 4.68 1.32 5.46
CA CYS A 116 4.87 0.56 6.70
C CYS A 116 4.53 -0.93 6.51
N GLY A 117 3.48 -1.21 5.73
CA GLY A 117 3.02 -2.58 5.50
C GLY A 117 3.93 -3.38 4.57
N VAL A 118 4.42 -2.78 3.47
CA VAL A 118 5.37 -3.44 2.55
C VAL A 118 6.71 -3.69 3.23
N LEU A 119 7.19 -2.75 4.05
CA LEU A 119 8.38 -2.92 4.87
C LEU A 119 8.23 -4.12 5.82
N TYR A 120 7.10 -4.22 6.51
CA TYR A 120 6.79 -5.35 7.39
C TYR A 120 6.70 -6.68 6.65
N PHE A 121 5.99 -6.75 5.52
CA PHE A 121 5.80 -8.00 4.76
C PHE A 121 7.05 -8.43 4.00
N THR A 122 7.95 -7.50 3.67
CA THR A 122 9.25 -7.81 3.08
C THR A 122 10.15 -8.51 4.08
N GLY A 123 10.12 -8.07 5.35
CA GLY A 123 10.93 -8.68 6.41
C GLY A 123 12.44 -8.55 6.18
N SER A 124 13.27 -9.47 6.68
CA SER A 124 12.90 -10.72 7.38
C SER A 124 12.26 -10.50 8.77
N ASP A 125 11.80 -11.57 9.43
CA ASP A 125 11.26 -11.47 10.79
C ASP A 125 12.31 -10.98 11.79
N VAL A 126 13.57 -11.42 11.63
CA VAL A 126 14.73 -10.96 12.41
C VAL A 126 14.99 -9.47 12.16
N PHE A 127 15.00 -9.05 10.89
CA PHE A 127 15.15 -7.64 10.54
C PHE A 127 14.03 -6.79 11.15
N ASN A 128 12.78 -7.22 11.03
CA ASN A 128 11.63 -6.52 11.60
C ASN A 128 11.75 -6.38 13.13
N LYS A 129 12.18 -7.43 13.84
CA LYS A 129 12.39 -7.38 15.29
C LYS A 129 13.46 -6.36 15.67
N LYS A 130 14.60 -6.37 14.97
CA LYS A 130 15.69 -5.41 15.19
C LYS A 130 15.27 -3.98 14.90
N MET A 131 14.63 -3.75 13.75
CA MET A 131 14.18 -2.41 13.35
C MET A 131 13.15 -1.85 14.32
N ARG A 132 12.20 -2.66 14.80
CA ARG A 132 11.21 -2.24 15.81
C ARG A 132 11.84 -1.97 17.17
N ALA A 133 12.81 -2.78 17.60
CA ALA A 133 13.56 -2.52 18.82
C ALA A 133 14.32 -1.20 18.74
N HIS A 134 14.99 -0.95 17.61
CA HIS A 134 15.68 0.31 17.37
C HIS A 134 14.72 1.50 17.33
N ALA A 135 13.55 1.37 16.69
CA ALA A 135 12.52 2.40 16.72
C ALA A 135 12.12 2.77 18.16
N LEU A 136 11.94 1.77 19.04
CA LEU A 136 11.62 2.01 20.46
C LEU A 136 12.75 2.77 21.19
N GLU A 137 14.01 2.43 20.92
CA GLU A 137 15.17 3.14 21.47
C GLU A 137 15.21 4.60 21.03
N GLN A 138 14.74 4.89 19.81
CA GLN A 138 14.63 6.24 19.25
C GLN A 138 13.33 6.96 19.66
N GLY A 139 12.50 6.36 20.51
CA GLY A 139 11.25 6.98 20.96
C GLY A 139 10.10 6.87 19.96
N PHE A 140 10.07 5.81 19.16
CA PHE A 140 8.98 5.52 18.22
C PHE A 140 8.44 4.10 18.40
N THR A 141 7.17 3.89 18.06
CA THR A 141 6.61 2.56 17.87
C THR A 141 6.28 2.35 16.40
N LEU A 142 6.78 1.24 15.84
CA LEU A 142 6.63 0.88 14.44
C LEU A 142 5.86 -0.45 14.33
N ASN A 143 4.77 -0.44 13.57
CA ASN A 143 4.03 -1.64 13.20
C ASN A 143 3.79 -1.69 11.68
N GLU A 144 3.04 -2.67 11.21
CA GLU A 144 2.72 -2.82 9.78
C GLU A 144 1.78 -1.74 9.21
N TYR A 145 1.30 -0.82 10.03
CA TYR A 145 0.35 0.21 9.63
C TYR A 145 0.96 1.61 9.71
N THR A 146 1.65 1.92 10.80
CA THR A 146 2.11 3.27 11.10
C THR A 146 3.40 3.26 11.91
N ILE A 147 4.15 4.35 11.81
CA ILE A 147 5.14 4.77 12.80
C ILE A 147 4.58 5.94 13.61
N ARG A 148 4.73 5.88 14.94
CA ARG A 148 4.19 6.87 15.88
C ARG A 148 5.25 7.26 16.90
N PRO A 149 5.36 8.54 17.31
CA PRO A 149 6.23 8.94 18.39
C PRO A 149 5.70 8.41 19.72
N LEU A 150 6.60 8.07 20.63
CA LEU A 150 6.32 7.71 22.01
C LEU A 150 6.68 8.90 22.89
N GLY A 151 5.68 9.46 23.58
CA GLY A 151 5.90 10.50 24.59
C GLY A 151 6.54 9.93 25.86
N SER A 152 6.84 10.81 26.81
CA SER A 152 7.39 10.43 28.13
C SER A 152 6.51 9.47 28.93
N THR A 153 5.21 9.38 28.61
CA THR A 153 4.25 8.46 29.21
C THR A 153 4.25 7.06 28.57
N GLY A 154 4.95 6.87 27.45
CA GLY A 154 4.93 5.63 26.67
C GLY A 154 3.66 5.41 25.83
N VAL A 155 2.72 6.36 25.85
CA VAL A 155 1.52 6.30 25.00
C VAL A 155 1.89 6.72 23.57
N PRO A 156 1.54 5.92 22.54
CA PRO A 156 1.76 6.31 21.14
C PRO A 156 0.97 7.56 20.77
N GLY A 157 1.66 8.55 20.20
CA GLY A 157 1.04 9.73 19.60
C GLY A 157 0.41 9.46 18.24
N GLU A 158 0.16 10.53 17.49
CA GLU A 158 -0.40 10.46 16.14
C GLU A 158 0.56 9.80 15.14
N ALA A 159 -0.02 9.19 14.10
CA ALA A 159 0.76 8.59 13.02
C ALA A 159 1.55 9.65 12.25
N LEU A 160 2.84 9.40 12.04
CA LEU A 160 3.67 10.27 11.22
C LEU A 160 3.39 10.01 9.73
N PRO A 161 3.46 11.05 8.88
CA PRO A 161 3.31 10.88 7.45
C PRO A 161 4.48 10.06 6.89
N VAL A 162 4.18 9.04 6.09
CA VAL A 162 5.16 8.18 5.42
C VAL A 162 4.78 8.08 3.95
N SER A 163 5.72 8.44 3.08
CA SER A 163 5.56 8.48 1.62
C SER A 163 6.56 7.60 0.86
N SER A 164 7.47 6.95 1.59
CA SER A 164 8.44 5.98 1.08
C SER A 164 8.82 4.98 2.19
N GLU A 165 9.50 3.87 1.85
CA GLU A 165 10.09 3.01 2.88
C GLU A 165 11.23 3.75 3.59
N GLU A 166 12.01 4.51 2.84
CA GLU A 166 13.15 5.33 3.26
C GLU A 166 12.77 6.31 4.37
N ASP A 167 11.58 6.93 4.31
CA ASP A 167 11.09 7.83 5.35
C ASP A 167 11.07 7.15 6.72
N VAL A 168 10.71 5.86 6.79
CA VAL A 168 10.70 5.10 8.05
C VAL A 168 12.11 4.93 8.60
N PHE A 169 13.10 4.68 7.74
CA PHE A 169 14.50 4.57 8.13
C PHE A 169 15.04 5.92 8.63
N ASP A 170 14.73 7.00 7.92
CA ASP A 170 15.17 8.35 8.29
C ASP A 170 14.57 8.81 9.62
N ILE A 171 13.27 8.54 9.87
CA ILE A 171 12.59 8.86 11.14
C ILE A 171 13.29 8.23 12.33
N ILE A 172 13.75 6.98 12.19
CA ILE A 172 14.44 6.25 13.27
C ILE A 172 15.96 6.39 13.19
N GLY A 173 16.51 7.27 12.35
CA GLY A 173 17.96 7.48 12.24
C GLY A 173 18.76 6.26 11.77
N MET A 174 18.13 5.34 11.04
CA MET A 174 18.77 4.13 10.50
C MET A 174 19.15 4.34 9.04
N LYS A 175 20.30 3.80 8.61
CA LYS A 175 20.65 3.81 7.19
C LYS A 175 19.69 2.93 6.40
N TYR A 176 19.16 3.45 5.29
CA TYR A 176 18.31 2.68 4.40
C TYR A 176 18.98 1.40 3.88
N LEU A 177 18.23 0.30 3.91
CA LEU A 177 18.62 -1.00 3.36
C LEU A 177 17.62 -1.43 2.31
N LYS A 178 18.12 -1.87 1.14
CA LYS A 178 17.28 -2.46 0.08
C LYS A 178 16.69 -3.78 0.55
N PRO A 179 15.56 -4.25 -0.02
CA PRO A 179 14.95 -5.54 0.33
C PRO A 179 15.93 -6.71 0.36
N SER A 180 16.86 -6.79 -0.61
CA SER A 180 17.86 -7.87 -0.69
C SER A 180 18.90 -7.85 0.44
N GLN A 181 19.00 -6.78 1.20
CA GLN A 181 19.95 -6.59 2.31
C GLN A 181 19.30 -6.82 3.68
N ARG A 182 17.99 -7.09 3.73
CA ARG A 182 17.21 -7.27 4.97
C ARG A 182 17.07 -8.75 5.36
N SER A 183 17.62 -9.64 4.56
CA SER A 183 17.69 -11.07 4.86
C SER A 183 18.94 -11.35 5.69
N GLU A 184 18.81 -11.29 7.01
CA GLU A 184 19.85 -11.76 7.91
C GLU A 184 19.67 -13.26 8.19
N GLY A 185 20.66 -14.07 7.81
CA GLY A 185 20.74 -15.49 8.15
C GLY A 185 19.72 -16.39 7.44
N GLN A 186 20.02 -16.79 6.21
CA GLN A 186 19.53 -18.07 5.66
C GLN A 186 20.55 -19.16 5.95
#